data_AF-A0A2V6FZA6-F1
#
_entry.id   AF-A0A2V6FZA6-F1
#
_cell.length_a   1.000
_cell.length_b   1.000
_cell.length_c   1.000
_cell.angle_alpha   90.00
_cell.angle_beta   90.00
_cell.angle_gamma   90.00
#
_symmetry.space_group_name_H-M   'P 1'
#
loop_
_entity.id
_entity.type
_entity.pdbx_description
1 polymer ?
#
loop_
_entity_poly.entity_id
_entity_poly.type
_entity_poly.pdbx_seq_one_letter_code
_entity_poly.pdbx_strand_id
1 'polypeptide(L)'
;MIRTVVFIIAFGICINAVWAEDERSIKKLSDALVALAPDVDPGEAELVSVTAHTASRSLAREYRVVWCAGFQNILINTGRRQRGFCGHYTRDIGERLREL
;
A
#
# COMPACT_ATOMS: atom_id res chain seq x y z
N MET A 1 -35.89 7.94 3.93
CA MET A 1 -35.05 8.65 2.94
C MET A 1 -33.88 9.38 3.58
N ILE A 2 -34.09 10.25 4.58
CA ILE A 2 -33.01 11.00 5.28
C ILE A 2 -31.88 10.08 5.78
N ARG A 3 -32.21 8.97 6.44
CA ARG A 3 -31.23 7.99 6.93
C ARG A 3 -30.34 7.41 5.83
N THR A 4 -30.91 7.13 4.65
CA THR A 4 -30.18 6.59 3.50
C THR A 4 -29.25 7.64 2.89
N VAL A 5 -29.67 8.91 2.78
CA VAL A 5 -28.78 9.95 2.22
C VAL A 5 -27.66 10.31 3.19
N VAL A 6 -27.91 10.27 4.51
CA VAL A 6 -26.85 10.43 5.53
C VAL A 6 -25.79 9.34 5.38
N PHE A 7 -26.19 8.07 5.19
CA PHE A 7 -25.23 6.98 4.96
C PHE A 7 -24.43 7.15 3.67
N ILE A 8 -25.06 7.56 2.56
CA ILE A 8 -24.36 7.79 1.28
C ILE A 8 -23.32 8.92 1.41
N ILE A 9 -23.70 10.03 2.05
CA ILE A 9 -22.78 11.17 2.27
C ILE A 9 -21.61 10.75 3.16
N ALA A 10 -21.88 10.08 4.28
CA ALA A 10 -20.84 9.60 5.18
C ALA A 10 -19.86 8.63 4.48
N PHE A 11 -20.39 7.69 3.68
CA PHE A 11 -19.56 6.75 2.92
C PHE A 11 -18.71 7.44 1.85
N GLY A 12 -19.27 8.44 1.16
CA GLY A 12 -18.54 9.26 0.20
C GLY A 12 -17.38 10.04 0.84
N ILE A 13 -17.59 10.63 2.01
CA ILE A 13 -16.53 11.35 2.75
C ILE A 13 -15.40 10.39 3.15
N CYS A 14 -15.73 9.20 3.66
CA CYS A 14 -14.73 8.20 4.06
C CYS A 14 -13.86 7.72 2.89
N ILE A 15 -14.44 7.50 1.71
CA ILE A 15 -13.68 7.09 0.52
C ILE A 15 -12.69 8.19 0.13
N ASN A 16 -13.12 9.45 0.06
CA ASN A 16 -12.23 10.56 -0.27
C ASN A 16 -11.07 10.70 0.73
N ALA A 17 -11.34 10.52 2.03
CA ALA A 17 -10.30 10.60 3.06
C ALA A 17 -9.23 9.51 2.91
N VAL A 18 -9.62 8.27 2.57
CA VAL A 18 -8.68 7.16 2.34
C VAL A 18 -7.79 7.42 1.12
N TRP A 19 -8.37 7.93 0.02
CA TRP A 19 -7.61 8.22 -1.19
C TRP A 19 -6.67 9.41 -1.02
N ALA A 20 -7.08 10.43 -0.25
CA ALA A 20 -6.22 11.55 0.09
C ALA A 20 -5.02 11.14 0.98
N GLU A 21 -5.16 10.09 1.78
CA GLU A 21 -4.06 9.52 2.57
C GLU A 21 -3.04 8.82 1.68
N ASP A 22 -3.49 8.08 0.65
CA ASP A 22 -2.60 7.47 -0.34
C ASP A 22 -1.79 8.48 -1.11
N GLU A 23 -2.46 9.49 -1.67
CA GLU A 23 -1.81 10.50 -2.49
C GLU A 23 -0.73 11.22 -1.67
N ARG A 24 -1.02 11.49 -0.40
CA ARG A 24 -0.05 12.04 0.55
C ARG A 24 1.12 11.09 0.80
N SER A 25 0.86 9.80 1.02
CA SER A 25 1.93 8.82 1.30
C SER A 25 2.82 8.58 0.08
N ILE A 26 2.21 8.46 -1.11
CA ILE A 26 2.90 8.35 -2.40
C ILE A 26 3.77 9.59 -2.62
N LYS A 27 3.21 10.79 -2.46
CA LYS A 27 3.98 12.02 -2.62
C LYS A 27 5.15 12.08 -1.63
N LYS A 28 4.91 11.75 -0.37
CA LYS A 28 5.95 11.76 0.67
C LYS A 28 7.11 10.82 0.36
N LEU A 29 6.82 9.62 -0.15
CA LEU A 29 7.87 8.67 -0.53
C LEU A 29 8.62 9.15 -1.79
N SER A 30 7.91 9.68 -2.80
CA SER A 30 8.56 10.26 -3.98
C SER A 30 9.51 11.41 -3.60
N ASP A 31 9.02 12.37 -2.80
CA ASP A 31 9.82 13.50 -2.30
C ASP A 31 11.07 12.99 -1.52
N ALA A 32 10.92 11.93 -0.73
CA ALA A 32 12.03 11.34 0.02
C ALA A 32 13.06 10.63 -0.88
N LEU A 33 12.61 9.99 -1.97
CA LEU A 33 13.48 9.36 -2.96
C LEU A 33 14.29 10.41 -3.72
N VAL A 34 13.63 11.49 -4.18
CA VAL A 34 14.31 12.63 -4.82
C VAL A 34 15.36 13.27 -3.91
N ALA A 35 15.11 13.29 -2.59
CA ALA A 35 16.04 13.84 -1.62
C ALA A 35 17.28 12.95 -1.35
N LEU A 36 17.34 11.71 -1.88
CA LEU A 36 18.48 10.82 -1.65
C LEU A 36 19.76 11.34 -2.31
N ALA A 37 19.66 11.88 -3.54
CA ALA A 37 20.79 12.42 -4.29
C ALA A 37 20.29 13.39 -5.39
N PRO A 38 21.10 14.40 -5.78
CA PRO A 38 20.68 15.44 -6.74
C PRO A 38 20.48 14.93 -8.18
N ASP A 39 20.99 13.74 -8.50
CA ASP A 39 20.89 13.09 -9.79
C ASP A 39 19.70 12.11 -9.90
N VAL A 40 18.92 11.93 -8.83
CA VAL A 40 17.70 11.12 -8.86
C VAL A 40 16.67 11.77 -9.79
N ASP A 41 16.17 11.02 -10.77
CA ASP A 41 15.10 11.47 -11.65
C ASP A 41 13.77 11.56 -10.87
N PRO A 42 13.11 12.74 -10.82
CA PRO A 42 11.86 12.89 -10.09
C PRO A 42 10.70 12.05 -10.66
N GLY A 43 10.71 11.77 -11.97
CA GLY A 43 9.71 10.93 -12.61
C GLY A 43 9.86 9.46 -12.22
N GLU A 44 11.09 8.95 -12.19
CA GLU A 44 11.40 7.60 -11.71
C GLU A 44 11.03 7.44 -10.23
N ALA A 45 11.35 8.43 -9.39
CA ALA A 45 10.98 8.46 -7.98
C ALA A 45 9.45 8.39 -7.77
N GLU A 46 8.68 9.11 -8.60
CA GLU A 46 7.22 9.06 -8.58
C GLU A 46 6.71 7.67 -9.01
N LEU A 47 7.22 7.11 -10.10
CA LEU A 47 6.85 5.78 -10.60
C LEU A 47 7.13 4.69 -9.57
N VAL A 48 8.31 4.71 -8.95
CA VAL A 48 8.66 3.79 -7.85
C VAL A 48 7.68 3.94 -6.69
N SER A 49 7.38 5.17 -6.30
CA SER A 49 6.49 5.43 -5.17
C SER A 49 5.06 4.92 -5.42
N VAL A 50 4.49 5.24 -6.58
CA VAL A 50 3.16 4.76 -6.99
C VAL A 50 3.13 3.24 -7.06
N THR A 51 4.14 2.64 -7.69
CA THR A 51 4.24 1.18 -7.88
C THR A 51 4.37 0.45 -6.55
N ALA A 52 5.23 0.93 -5.65
CA ALA A 52 5.40 0.34 -4.32
C ALA A 52 4.12 0.39 -3.48
N HIS A 53 3.41 1.52 -3.46
CA HIS A 53 2.15 1.65 -2.69
C HIS A 53 1.02 0.80 -3.27
N THR A 54 0.83 0.85 -4.59
CA THR A 54 -0.22 0.08 -5.26
C THR A 54 0.02 -1.42 -5.18
N ALA A 55 1.26 -1.87 -5.38
CA ALA A 55 1.66 -3.27 -5.18
C ALA A 55 1.43 -3.71 -3.73
N SER A 56 1.87 -2.93 -2.74
CA SER A 56 1.69 -3.24 -1.31
C SER A 56 0.21 -3.47 -0.95
N ARG A 57 -0.68 -2.62 -1.46
CA ARG A 57 -2.13 -2.74 -1.25
C ARG A 57 -2.73 -3.96 -1.93
N SER A 58 -2.31 -4.24 -3.17
CA SER A 58 -2.74 -5.43 -3.89
C SER A 58 -2.34 -6.70 -3.13
N LEU A 59 -1.09 -6.78 -2.70
CA LEU A 59 -0.55 -7.91 -1.94
C LEU A 59 -1.22 -8.06 -0.57
N ALA A 60 -1.56 -6.97 0.12
CA ALA A 60 -2.30 -7.04 1.39
C ALA A 60 -3.66 -7.75 1.24
N ARG A 61 -4.35 -7.51 0.11
CA ARG A 61 -5.60 -8.19 -0.22
C ARG A 61 -5.35 -9.65 -0.59
N GLU A 62 -4.35 -9.91 -1.43
CA GLU A 62 -3.98 -11.26 -1.87
C GLU A 62 -3.59 -12.18 -0.70
N TYR A 63 -2.71 -11.70 0.16
CA TYR A 63 -2.24 -12.42 1.33
C TYR A 63 -3.24 -12.46 2.48
N ARG A 64 -4.34 -11.70 2.37
CA ARG A 64 -5.37 -11.53 3.39
C ARG A 64 -4.74 -11.13 4.73
N VAL A 65 -3.93 -10.07 4.69
CA VAL A 65 -3.19 -9.58 5.85
C VAL A 65 -4.14 -9.12 6.94
N VAL A 66 -3.86 -9.57 8.16
CA VAL A 66 -4.56 -9.13 9.37
C VAL A 66 -3.88 -7.91 9.98
N TRP A 67 -4.63 -7.16 10.77
CA TRP A 67 -4.17 -5.92 11.39
C TRP A 67 -2.87 -6.05 12.20
N CYS A 68 -2.68 -7.17 12.91
CA CYS A 68 -1.50 -7.37 13.74
C CYS A 68 -0.46 -8.26 13.03
N ALA A 69 0.73 -7.73 12.78
CA ALA A 69 1.83 -8.46 12.15
C ALA A 69 2.21 -9.74 12.93
N GLY A 70 2.18 -9.71 14.27
CA GLY A 70 2.41 -10.90 15.09
C GLY A 70 1.36 -11.99 14.87
N PHE A 71 0.10 -11.60 14.70
CA PHE A 71 -0.97 -12.56 14.39
C PHE A 71 -0.84 -13.12 12.96
N GLN A 72 -0.46 -12.28 11.98
CA GLN A 72 -0.13 -12.75 10.64
C GLN A 72 0.99 -13.81 10.68
N ASN A 73 2.04 -13.59 11.48
CA ASN A 73 3.13 -14.55 11.64
C ASN A 73 2.66 -15.88 12.24
N ILE A 74 1.81 -15.84 13.27
CA ILE A 74 1.21 -17.07 13.83
C ILE A 74 0.42 -17.82 12.76
N LEU A 75 -0.40 -17.12 11.99
CA LEU A 75 -1.21 -17.73 10.92
C LEU A 75 -0.34 -18.39 9.85
N ILE A 76 0.80 -17.80 9.51
CA ILE A 76 1.73 -18.39 8.53
C ILE A 76 2.46 -19.59 9.15
N ASN A 77 3.02 -19.46 10.35
CA ASN A 77 3.75 -20.52 11.03
C ASN A 77 2.88 -21.75 11.35
N THR A 78 1.57 -21.56 11.52
CA THR A 78 0.59 -22.65 11.71
C THR A 78 0.00 -23.17 10.41
N GLY A 79 0.45 -22.69 9.25
CA GLY A 79 -0.01 -23.12 7.92
C GLY A 79 -1.40 -22.62 7.51
N ARG A 80 -2.03 -21.72 8.28
CA ARG A 80 -3.34 -21.11 7.97
C ARG A 80 -3.27 -20.04 6.89
N ARG A 81 -2.07 -19.53 6.63
CA ARG A 81 -1.72 -18.60 5.55
C ARG A 81 -0.41 -19.05 4.90
N GLN A 82 -0.29 -18.84 3.59
CA GLN A 82 0.92 -19.21 2.84
C GLN A 82 1.86 -18.01 2.63
N ARG A 83 1.32 -16.79 2.65
CA ARG A 83 2.06 -15.55 2.38
C ARG A 83 1.69 -14.42 3.34
N GLY A 84 2.43 -13.32 3.27
CA GLY A 84 2.26 -12.14 4.13
C GLY A 84 3.36 -11.88 5.15
N PHE A 85 4.49 -12.59 5.07
CA PHE A 85 5.72 -12.18 5.76
C PHE A 85 6.36 -10.98 5.07
N CYS A 86 7.17 -10.22 5.81
CA CYS A 86 7.97 -9.13 5.25
C CYS A 86 8.81 -9.58 4.05
N GLY A 87 9.46 -10.74 4.12
CA GLY A 87 10.25 -11.27 3.00
C GLY A 87 9.42 -11.56 1.73
N HIS A 88 8.15 -11.95 1.88
CA HIS A 88 7.25 -12.14 0.73
C HIS A 88 6.89 -10.79 0.10
N TYR A 89 6.59 -9.78 0.92
CA TYR A 89 6.37 -8.42 0.44
C TYR A 89 7.59 -7.86 -0.28
N THR A 90 8.78 -7.98 0.30
CA THR A 90 10.02 -7.48 -0.32
C THR A 90 10.25 -8.11 -1.68
N ARG A 91 10.10 -9.44 -1.80
CA ARG A 91 10.25 -10.13 -3.08
C ARG A 91 9.21 -9.67 -4.09
N ASP A 92 7.93 -9.77 -3.75
CA ASP A 92 6.85 -9.60 -4.72
C ASP A 92 6.68 -8.10 -5.11
N ILE A 93 6.96 -7.15 -4.22
CA ILE A 93 7.06 -5.71 -4.59
C ILE A 93 8.31 -5.48 -5.46
N GLY A 94 9.45 -6.08 -5.09
CA GLY A 94 10.68 -5.96 -5.86
C GLY A 94 10.53 -6.47 -7.29
N GLU A 95 9.76 -7.54 -7.51
CA GLU A 95 9.42 -8.04 -8.84
C GLU A 95 8.64 -6.99 -9.66
N ARG A 96 7.66 -6.30 -9.06
CA ARG A 96 6.93 -5.21 -9.74
C ARG A 96 7.80 -4.01 -10.08
N LEU A 97 8.72 -3.66 -9.20
CA LEU A 97 9.64 -2.54 -9.42
C LEU A 97 10.65 -2.84 -10.53
N ARG A 98 11.02 -4.10 -10.75
CA ARG A 98 11.90 -4.53 -11.84
C ARG A 98 11.26 -4.49 -13.23
N GLU A 99 9.94 -4.33 -13.29
CA GLU A 99 9.17 -4.22 -14.54
C GLU A 99 9.02 -2.77 -15.02
N LEU A 100 9.46 -1.79 -14.22
CA LEU A 100 9.56 -0.38 -14.60
C LEU A 100 10.72 -0.18 -15.60
#